data_AF-A0A2K3J957-F1
#
_entry.id   AF-A0A2K3J957-F1
#
_cell.length_a   1.000
_cell.length_b   1.000
_cell.length_c   1.000
_cell.angle_alpha   90.00
_cell.angle_beta   90.00
_cell.angle_gamma   90.00
#
_symmetry.space_group_name_H-M   'P 1'
#
loop_
_entity.id
_entity.type
_entity.pdbx_description
1 polymer ?
#
loop_
_entity_poly.entity_id
_entity_poly.type
_entity_poly.pdbx_seq_one_letter_code
_entity_poly.pdbx_strand_id
1 'polypeptide(L)' 'MIEILRKMFEDHPDKSTIVLKEKCSDCGCDTIIEITSTSGGFGLMGGVLFKYSKDKYTAKCPACYEKHFKINDK' A
#
# COMPACT_ATOMS: atom_id res chain seq x y z
N MET A 1 -8.09 1.37 6.30
CA MET A 1 -7.13 0.68 5.42
C MET A 1 -7.61 -0.74 5.18
N ILE A 2 -7.86 -1.52 6.24
CA ILE A 2 -8.41 -2.90 6.16
C ILE A 2 -9.70 -2.99 5.34
N GLU A 3 -10.67 -2.08 5.51
CA GLU A 3 -11.93 -2.13 4.75
C GLU A 3 -11.74 -1.99 3.23
N ILE A 4 -10.80 -1.13 2.79
CA ILE A 4 -10.52 -0.93 1.36
C ILE A 4 -9.86 -2.18 0.78
N LEU A 5 -8.90 -2.76 1.50
CA LEU A 5 -8.23 -3.98 1.09
C LEU A 5 -9.23 -5.15 1.04
N ARG A 6 -10.12 -5.28 2.03
CA ARG A 6 -11.18 -6.29 2.02
C ARG A 6 -12.06 -6.17 0.77
N LYS A 7 -12.55 -4.97 0.46
CA LYS A 7 -13.33 -4.72 -0.76
C LYS A 7 -12.57 -5.16 -2.02
N MET A 8 -11.30 -4.80 -2.15
CA MET A 8 -10.47 -5.21 -3.30
C MET A 8 -10.42 -6.73 -3.51
N PHE A 9 -10.37 -7.52 -2.43
CA PHE A 9 -10.38 -8.98 -2.50
C PHE A 9 -11.79 -9.57 -2.61
N GLU A 10 -12.82 -8.89 -2.10
CA GLU A 10 -14.22 -9.26 -2.34
C GLU A 10 -14.60 -9.07 -3.83
N ASP A 11 -14.07 -8.04 -4.49
CA ASP A 11 -14.21 -7.81 -5.93
C ASP A 11 -13.37 -8.79 -6.78
N HIS A 12 -12.38 -9.46 -6.17
CA HIS A 12 -11.47 -10.40 -6.83
C HIS A 12 -11.26 -11.69 -6.00
N PRO A 13 -12.33 -12.48 -5.78
CA PRO A 13 -12.29 -13.61 -4.84
C PRO A 13 -11.29 -14.71 -5.25
N ASP A 14 -11.00 -14.84 -6.54
CA ASP A 14 -10.07 -15.84 -7.07
C ASP A 14 -8.59 -15.45 -6.95
N LYS A 15 -8.30 -14.22 -6.53
CA LYS A 15 -6.93 -13.70 -6.44
C LYS A 15 -6.45 -13.69 -5.00
N SER A 16 -5.36 -14.40 -4.74
CA SER A 16 -4.63 -14.28 -3.47
C SER A 16 -3.69 -13.07 -3.45
N THR A 17 -3.38 -12.51 -4.61
CA THR A 17 -2.51 -11.33 -4.75
C THR A 17 -3.11 -10.31 -5.73
N ILE A 18 -3.11 -9.04 -5.33
CA ILE A 18 -3.52 -7.89 -6.13
C ILE A 18 -2.30 -6.99 -6.33
N VAL A 19 -2.04 -6.60 -7.57
CA VAL A 19 -0.93 -5.70 -7.92
C VAL A 19 -1.51 -4.32 -8.24
N LEU A 20 -1.12 -3.32 -7.45
CA LEU A 20 -1.43 -1.92 -7.69
C LEU A 20 -0.24 -1.21 -8.35
N LYS A 21 -0.52 -0.42 -9.38
CA LYS A 21 0.46 0.43 -10.05
C LYS A 21 0.10 1.88 -9.79
N GLU A 22 0.75 2.48 -8.81
CA GLU A 22 0.41 3.80 -8.30
C GLU A 22 1.57 4.77 -8.48
N LYS A 23 1.29 6.06 -8.41
CA LYS A 23 2.33 7.08 -8.27
C LYS A 23 2.54 7.37 -6.80
N CYS A 24 3.80 7.38 -6.37
CA CYS A 24 4.13 7.77 -5.01
C CYS A 24 3.76 9.24 -4.80
N SER A 25 3.00 9.51 -3.73
CA SER A 25 2.48 10.84 -3.41
C SER A 25 3.57 11.88 -3.10
N ASP A 26 4.81 11.46 -2.80
CA ASP A 26 5.90 12.36 -2.41
C ASP A 26 6.85 12.68 -3.58
N CYS A 27 7.29 11.66 -4.33
CA CYS A 27 8.24 11.81 -5.45
C CYS A 27 7.56 11.87 -6.84
N GLY A 28 6.29 11.45 -6.94
CA GLY A 28 5.61 11.22 -8.23
C GLY A 28 6.08 10.00 -9.02
N CYS A 29 7.04 9.25 -8.48
CA CYS A 29 7.65 8.08 -9.13
C CYS A 29 6.69 6.88 -9.14
N ASP A 30 6.73 6.10 -10.22
CA ASP A 30 5.88 4.92 -10.36
C ASP A 30 6.28 3.85 -9.33
N THR A 31 5.30 3.34 -8.61
CA THR A 31 5.44 2.41 -7.49
C THR A 31 4.51 1.24 -7.71
N ILE A 32 5.06 0.04 -7.67
CA ILE A 32 4.29 -1.19 -7.75
C ILE A 32 4.10 -1.72 -6.34
N ILE A 33 2.86 -1.88 -5.92
CA ILE A 33 2.52 -2.41 -4.60
C ILE A 33 1.81 -3.74 -4.79
N GLU A 34 2.42 -4.80 -4.29
CA GLU A 34 1.84 -6.14 -4.29
C GLU A 34 1.17 -6.38 -2.95
N ILE A 35 -0.13 -6.66 -2.98
CA ILE A 35 -0.95 -6.93 -1.81
C ILE A 35 -1.34 -8.39 -1.84
N THR A 36 -0.93 -9.14 -0.84
CA THR A 36 -1.25 -10.57 -0.71
C THR A 36 -2.16 -10.78 0.49
N SER A 37 -3.30 -11.44 0.28
CA SER A 37 -4.17 -11.85 1.39
C SER A 37 -3.50 -13.00 2.16
N THR A 38 -3.48 -12.89 3.48
CA THR A 38 -2.92 -13.91 4.37
C THR A 38 -3.98 -14.32 5.39
N SER A 39 -3.79 -15.47 6.06
CA SER A 39 -4.71 -15.95 7.08
C SER A 39 -4.90 -14.99 8.27
N GLY A 40 -3.96 -14.06 8.48
CA GLY A 40 -4.00 -13.05 9.54
C GLY A 40 -4.25 -11.61 9.07
N GLY A 41 -4.44 -11.36 7.77
CA GLY A 41 -4.61 -10.01 7.24
C GLY A 41 -4.10 -9.85 5.81
N PHE A 42 -3.30 -8.81 5.57
CA PHE A 42 -2.75 -8.48 4.26
C PHE A 42 -1.26 -8.15 4.36
N GLY A 43 -0.45 -8.79 3.53
CA GLY A 43 0.95 -8.43 3.32
C GLY A 43 1.07 -7.42 2.18
N LEU A 44 1.88 -6.36 2.35
CA LEU A 44 2.16 -5.37 1.32
C LEU A 44 3.66 -5.36 1.00
N MET A 45 4.02 -5.49 -0.27
CA MET A 45 5.39 -5.46 -0.78
C MET A 45 5.53 -4.38 -1.86
N GLY A 46 6.76 -3.88 -2.07
CA GLY A 46 7.07 -2.89 -3.13
C GLY A 46 6.66 -1.44 -2.82
N GLY A 47 6.00 -1.20 -1.68
CA GLY A 47 5.63 0.12 -1.19
C GLY A 47 4.65 0.03 -0.03
N VAL A 48 4.09 1.18 0.35
CA VAL A 48 3.12 1.27 1.44
C VAL A 48 1.91 2.09 1.01
N LEU A 49 0.75 1.73 1.56
CA LEU A 49 -0.49 2.47 1.39
C LEU A 49 -0.84 3.20 2.68
N PHE A 50 -1.20 4.48 2.58
CA PHE A 50 -1.73 5.28 3.67
C PHE A 50 -3.21 5.57 3.45
N LYS A 51 -4.02 5.49 4.51
CA LYS A 51 -5.42 5.90 4.43
C LYS A 51 -5.48 7.42 4.37
N TYR A 52 -6.03 7.97 3.29
CA TYR A 52 -6.27 9.41 3.16
C TYR A 52 -7.70 9.78 3.57
N SER A 53 -8.70 8.97 3.20
CA SER A 53 -10.09 9.15 3.62
C SER A 53 -10.84 7.80 3.65
N LYS A 54 -12.18 7.79 3.79
CA LYS A 54 -12.98 6.55 3.92
C LYS A 54 -12.74 5.56 2.77
N ASP A 55 -12.57 6.05 1.55
CA ASP A 55 -12.38 5.21 0.35
C ASP A 55 -11.16 5.62 -0.50
N LYS A 56 -10.31 6.53 0.01
CA LYS A 56 -9.09 6.95 -0.70
C LYS A 56 -7.85 6.54 0.08
N TYR A 57 -6.88 6.05 -0.65
CA TYR A 57 -5.53 5.79 -0.17
C TYR A 57 -4.51 6.63 -0.95
N THR A 58 -3.33 6.79 -0.38
CA THR A 58 -2.15 7.31 -1.06
C THR A 58 -1.06 6.26 -1.01
N ALA A 59 -0.32 6.10 -2.11
CA ALA A 59 0.83 5.21 -2.17
C ALA A 59 2.11 5.98 -1.85
N LYS A 60 3.04 5.33 -1.14
CA LYS A 60 4.44 5.79 -1.05
C LYS A 60 5.39 4.69 -1.50
N CYS A 61 6.41 5.07 -2.24
CA CYS A 61 7.51 4.19 -2.59
C CYS A 61 8.37 3.89 -1.35
N PRO A 62 9.11 2.77 -1.34
CA PRO A 62 9.98 2.39 -0.22
C PRO A 62 10.96 3.51 0.15
N ALA A 63 11.59 4.14 -0.86
CA ALA A 63 12.56 5.20 -0.65
C ALA A 63 12.00 6.42 0.08
N CYS A 64 10.78 6.86 -0.25
CA CYS A 64 10.15 7.99 0.44
C CYS A 64 9.64 7.59 1.83
N TYR A 65 9.17 6.35 1.99
CA TYR A 65 8.79 5.82 3.31
C TYR A 65 9.97 5.77 4.28
N GLU A 66 11.11 5.25 3.84
CA GLU A 66 12.33 5.15 4.66
C GLU A 66 12.91 6.52 5.03
N LYS A 67 12.83 7.51 4.12
CA LYS A 67 13.26 8.89 4.41
C LYS A 67 12.48 9.52 5.57
N HIS A 68 11.20 9.20 5.71
CA HIS A 68 10.38 9.68 6.82
C HIS A 68 10.76 9.05 8.18
N PHE A 69 11.40 7.88 8.19
CA PHE A 69 11.84 7.21 9.43
C PHE A 69 13.22 7.65 9.92
N LYS A 70 14.05 8.28 9.08
CA LYS A 70 15.40 8.72 9.45
C LYS A 70 15.45 10.06 10.19
N ILE A 71 14.34 10.56 10.72
CA ILE A 71 14.29 11.80 11.51
C ILE A 71 13.73 11.46 12.90
N ASN A 72 14.60 10.98 13.79
CA ASN A 72 14.59 11.18 15.25
C ASN A 72 15.65 10.26 15.89
N ASP A 73 16.92 10.52 15.59
CA ASP A 73 18.03 10.12 16.47
C ASP A 73 18.95 11.34 16.57
N LYS A 74 18.61 12.25 17.48
CA LYS A 74 19.46 13.36 17.92
C LYS A 74 19.27 13.55 19.42
#